data_AF-A0A1Y1QCK6-F1
#
_entry.id   AF-A0A1Y1QCK6-F1
#
_cell.length_a   1.000
_cell.length_b   1.000
_cell.length_c   1.000
_cell.angle_alpha   90.00
_cell.angle_beta   90.00
_cell.angle_gamma   90.00
#
_symmetry.space_group_name_H-M   'P 1'
#
loop_
_entity.id
_entity.type
_entity.pdbx_description
1 polymer ?
#
loop_
_entity_poly.entity_id
_entity_poly.type
_entity_poly.pdbx_seq_one_letter_code
_entity_poly.pdbx_strand_id
1 'polypeptide(L)'
;MTTPKSLIINSPYACPQQHWRKVAQSSSTSPKLEQTDSRRRASYEIFDTRNNTSREVELPLVNQIRERVDAWHTAGYPGITSITRSLLEHWHDSDARQYPFYFCQLEAIETLIWWVEALPDYKQGIAIEGDGGAWERLCSKMATGTGKTTVMAMLITWQVLNALAFPKRHKEFSSNILIIAPGLTVKERLQVLQPGATDNYYDAFSLCPNASLRHKLNQMEVLIENWHSLMPLKEPKRSVQKKGAENDEAFTRRVLGKLASKRGLLVINDEAHHAYRKPAELKISKAQAAEQGI
;
A
#
# COMPACT_ATOMS: atom_id res chain seq x y z
N MET A 1 25.27 2.29 32.34
CA MET A 1 24.33 2.73 31.28
C MET A 1 23.03 3.14 31.95
N THR A 2 22.64 4.40 31.81
CA THR A 2 21.36 4.93 32.34
C THR A 2 20.19 4.25 31.64
N THR A 3 19.21 3.76 32.41
CA THR A 3 17.96 3.22 31.88
C THR A 3 17.27 4.28 31.01
N PRO A 4 16.89 3.95 29.76
CA PRO A 4 16.25 4.94 28.88
C PRO A 4 14.92 5.41 29.47
N LYS A 5 14.70 6.73 29.46
CA LYS A 5 13.47 7.36 29.97
C LYS A 5 12.25 7.13 29.07
N SER A 6 12.47 6.74 27.82
CA SER A 6 11.44 6.47 26.82
C SER A 6 11.92 5.40 25.85
N LEU A 7 11.00 4.56 25.37
CA LEU A 7 11.24 3.63 24.26
C LEU A 7 11.10 4.31 22.89
N ILE A 8 10.51 5.51 22.85
CA ILE A 8 10.39 6.32 21.64
C ILE A 8 11.69 7.12 21.48
N ILE A 9 12.47 6.76 20.47
CA ILE A 9 13.82 7.29 20.20
C ILE A 9 13.96 7.94 18.82
N ASN A 10 12.87 8.09 18.06
CA ASN A 10 12.87 8.79 16.76
C ASN A 10 11.67 9.74 16.65
N SER A 11 11.84 10.81 15.88
CA SER A 11 10.72 11.64 15.41
C SER A 11 9.87 10.88 14.38
N PRO A 12 8.54 11.02 14.38
CA PRO A 12 7.69 10.44 13.33
C PRO A 12 7.82 11.18 11.99
N TYR A 13 8.38 12.39 11.99
CA TYR A 13 8.48 13.27 10.81
C TYR A 13 9.81 13.17 10.08
N ALA A 14 10.83 12.56 10.69
CA ALA A 14 12.16 12.41 10.10
C ALA A 14 12.48 10.94 9.81
N CYS A 15 13.43 10.70 8.90
CA CYS A 15 13.96 9.36 8.67
C CYS A 15 14.50 8.78 10.00
N PRO A 16 14.10 7.55 10.41
CA PRO A 16 14.57 6.97 11.65
C PRO A 16 16.09 6.78 11.64
N GLN A 17 16.77 7.31 12.66
CA GLN A 17 18.23 7.25 12.78
C GLN A 17 18.70 6.24 13.82
N GLN A 18 17.80 5.75 14.67
CA GLN A 18 18.14 4.85 15.77
C GLN A 18 17.11 3.72 15.90
N HIS A 19 17.51 2.58 16.42
CA HIS A 19 16.57 1.49 16.75
C HIS A 19 17.02 0.67 17.95
N TRP A 20 16.06 0.01 18.60
CA TRP A 20 16.33 -0.98 19.64
C TRP A 20 16.61 -2.36 19.02
N ARG A 21 17.74 -2.95 19.38
CA ARG A 21 18.11 -4.33 19.05
C ARG A 21 17.94 -5.22 20.27
N LYS A 22 17.28 -6.37 20.11
CA LYS A 22 17.19 -7.40 21.15
C LYS A 22 18.52 -8.14 21.23
N VAL A 23 19.09 -8.24 22.42
CA VAL A 23 20.31 -9.02 22.69
C VAL A 23 19.97 -10.09 23.72
N ALA A 24 20.23 -11.34 23.35
CA ALA A 24 20.00 -12.48 24.22
C ALA A 24 20.88 -12.36 25.48
N GLN A 25 20.30 -12.61 26.64
CA GLN A 25 21.03 -12.69 27.89
C GLN A 25 21.14 -14.15 28.32
N SER A 26 22.34 -14.57 28.72
CA SER A 26 22.64 -15.94 29.14
C SER A 26 21.90 -16.37 30.42
N SER A 27 21.33 -15.42 31.17
CA SER A 27 20.83 -15.63 32.53
C SER A 27 19.45 -15.03 32.83
N SER A 28 18.74 -14.49 31.84
CA SER A 28 17.41 -13.91 32.05
C SER A 28 16.42 -14.31 30.95
N THR A 29 15.16 -14.46 31.34
CA THR A 29 14.05 -14.81 30.46
C THR A 29 13.62 -13.67 29.52
N SER A 30 14.17 -12.46 29.70
CA SER A 30 13.80 -11.27 28.93
C SER A 30 15.00 -10.71 28.16
N PRO A 31 14.89 -10.49 26.84
CA PRO A 31 15.99 -9.95 26.06
C PRO A 31 16.36 -8.52 26.50
N LYS A 32 17.66 -8.22 26.56
CA LYS A 32 18.14 -6.84 26.78
C LYS A 32 17.89 -6.03 25.51
N LEU A 33 17.45 -4.79 25.66
CA LEU A 33 17.39 -3.84 24.55
C LEU A 33 18.68 -3.03 24.52
N GLU A 34 19.34 -3.01 23.37
CA GLU A 34 20.49 -2.15 23.09
C GLU A 34 20.13 -1.17 21.98
N GLN A 35 20.36 0.12 22.24
CA GLN A 35 20.17 1.16 21.25
C GLN A 35 21.28 1.07 20.21
N THR A 36 20.90 1.12 18.93
CA THR A 36 21.82 1.13 17.80
C THR A 36 21.59 2.41 16.98
N ASP A 37 22.67 3.11 16.66
CA ASP A 37 22.66 4.36 15.88
C ASP A 37 22.61 4.09 14.38
N SER A 38 21.52 3.46 13.95
CA SER A 38 21.20 3.32 12.53
C SER A 38 19.70 3.12 12.29
N ARG A 39 19.27 3.37 11.07
CA ARG A 39 17.95 2.95 10.59
C ARG A 39 17.87 1.43 10.61
N ARG A 40 16.81 0.88 11.22
CA ARG A 40 16.57 -0.57 11.20
C ARG A 40 16.43 -1.08 9.76
N ARG A 41 17.23 -2.09 9.41
CA ARG A 41 17.08 -2.82 8.14
C ARG A 41 15.69 -3.45 8.04
N ALA A 42 15.12 -3.46 6.85
CA ALA A 42 13.85 -4.13 6.61
C ALA A 42 14.01 -5.64 6.83
N SER A 43 13.17 -6.20 7.70
CA SER A 43 13.22 -7.60 8.11
C SER A 43 11.87 -8.02 8.71
N TYR A 44 11.69 -9.33 8.91
CA TYR A 44 10.61 -9.89 9.71
C TYR A 44 11.16 -10.92 10.70
N GLU A 45 10.47 -11.08 11.82
CA GLU A 45 10.83 -12.03 12.87
C GLU A 45 9.97 -13.29 12.70
N ILE A 46 10.61 -14.45 12.62
CA ILE A 46 9.94 -15.76 12.69
C ILE A 46 10.12 -16.27 14.11
N PHE A 47 9.00 -16.52 14.79
CA PHE A 47 8.99 -17.10 16.13
C PHE A 47 8.67 -18.59 16.05
N ASP A 48 9.59 -19.43 16.56
CA ASP A 48 9.38 -20.85 16.75
C ASP A 48 8.83 -21.08 18.16
N THR A 49 7.52 -21.32 18.24
CA THR A 49 6.81 -21.56 19.50
C THR A 49 7.24 -22.85 20.20
N ARG A 50 7.79 -23.84 19.48
CA ARG A 50 8.19 -25.13 20.07
C ARG A 50 9.51 -25.01 20.83
N ASN A 51 10.46 -24.30 20.24
CA ASN A 51 11.79 -24.11 20.80
C ASN A 51 11.94 -22.78 21.54
N ASN A 52 10.90 -21.95 21.55
CA ASN A 52 10.92 -20.59 22.11
C ASN A 52 12.07 -19.74 21.54
N THR A 53 12.36 -19.90 20.25
CA THR A 53 13.42 -19.18 19.54
C THR A 53 12.82 -18.18 18.56
N SER A 54 13.56 -17.10 18.29
CA SER A 54 13.22 -16.14 17.24
C SER A 54 14.39 -16.03 16.28
N ARG A 55 14.09 -15.93 14.99
CA ARG A 55 15.09 -15.60 13.96
C ARG A 55 14.61 -14.40 13.16
N GLU A 56 15.53 -13.51 12.89
CA GLU A 56 15.30 -12.37 12.01
C GLU A 56 15.64 -12.78 10.57
N VAL A 57 14.72 -12.50 9.65
CA VAL A 57 14.93 -12.71 8.22
C VAL A 57 14.91 -11.34 7.56
N GLU A 58 16.03 -10.94 6.97
CA GLU A 58 16.15 -9.68 6.26
C GLU A 58 15.32 -9.70 4.97
N LEU A 59 14.92 -8.51 4.51
CA LEU A 59 14.32 -8.24 3.21
C LEU A 59 15.30 -7.41 2.37
N PRO A 60 16.32 -8.03 1.73
CA PRO A 60 17.38 -7.29 1.03
C PRO A 60 16.85 -6.39 -0.09
N LEU A 61 15.86 -6.87 -0.85
CA LEU A 61 15.23 -6.10 -1.93
C LEU A 61 14.62 -4.79 -1.41
N VAL A 62 13.98 -4.79 -0.24
CA VAL A 62 13.40 -3.58 0.35
C VAL A 62 14.49 -2.59 0.75
N ASN A 63 15.61 -3.08 1.30
CA ASN A 63 16.74 -2.23 1.66
C ASN A 63 17.39 -1.61 0.41
N GLN A 64 17.54 -2.38 -0.67
CA GLN A 64 18.02 -1.87 -1.96
C GLN A 64 17.07 -0.84 -2.56
N ILE A 65 15.75 -1.07 -2.51
CA ILE A 65 14.75 -0.11 -2.99
C ILE A 65 14.88 1.21 -2.22
N ARG A 66 15.04 1.18 -0.89
CA ARG A 66 15.26 2.41 -0.09
C ARG A 66 16.46 3.21 -0.59
N GLU A 67 17.60 2.55 -0.80
CA GLU A 67 18.80 3.20 -1.34
C GLU A 67 18.56 3.82 -2.73
N ARG A 68 17.78 3.15 -3.60
CA ARG A 68 17.43 3.68 -4.93
C ARG A 68 16.49 4.86 -4.87
N VAL A 69 15.50 4.81 -3.99
CA VAL A 69 14.57 5.92 -3.75
C VAL A 69 15.31 7.11 -3.18
N ASP A 70 16.21 6.93 -2.20
CA ASP A 70 17.02 8.00 -1.61
C ASP A 70 17.93 8.66 -2.67
N ALA A 71 18.55 7.87 -3.55
CA ALA A 71 19.37 8.39 -4.64
C ALA A 71 18.54 9.17 -5.68
N TRP A 72 17.34 8.69 -6.02
CA TRP A 72 16.42 9.34 -6.94
C TRP A 72 15.84 10.65 -6.36
N HIS A 73 15.48 10.63 -5.08
CA HIS A 73 15.08 11.81 -4.31
C HIS A 73 16.20 12.86 -4.31
N THR A 74 17.43 12.47 -3.96
CA THR A 74 18.59 13.37 -3.91
C THR A 74 18.91 14.00 -5.27
N ALA A 75 18.63 13.28 -6.36
CA ALA A 75 18.78 13.78 -7.73
C ALA A 75 17.65 14.74 -8.18
N GLY A 76 16.69 15.09 -7.31
CA GLY A 76 15.61 16.02 -7.62
C GLY A 76 14.44 15.39 -8.40
N TYR A 77 14.21 14.09 -8.20
CA TYR A 77 13.11 13.31 -8.79
C TYR A 77 13.09 13.33 -10.33
N PRO A 78 14.16 12.90 -11.03
CA PRO A 78 14.16 12.84 -12.48
C PRO A 78 13.09 11.87 -13.02
N GLY A 79 12.42 12.27 -14.10
CA GLY A 79 11.40 11.47 -14.80
C GLY A 79 9.94 11.77 -14.40
N ILE A 80 9.70 12.44 -13.28
CA ILE A 80 8.32 12.72 -12.83
C ILE A 80 7.58 13.74 -13.70
N THR A 81 6.25 13.67 -13.73
CA THR A 81 5.43 14.72 -14.32
C THR A 81 5.46 16.03 -13.54
N SER A 82 4.97 17.09 -14.18
CA SER A 82 4.70 18.38 -13.53
C SER A 82 3.65 18.28 -12.42
N ILE A 83 2.65 17.39 -12.56
CA ILE A 83 1.65 17.15 -11.50
C ILE A 83 2.33 16.51 -10.30
N THR A 84 3.10 15.45 -10.51
CA THR A 84 3.80 14.74 -9.45
C THR A 84 4.80 15.66 -8.74
N ARG A 85 5.52 16.52 -9.47
CA ARG A 85 6.41 17.53 -8.88
C ARG A 85 5.66 18.47 -7.93
N SER A 86 4.56 19.06 -8.41
CA SER A 86 3.74 19.96 -7.60
C SER A 86 3.13 19.26 -6.38
N LEU A 87 2.75 17.99 -6.49
CA LEU A 87 2.27 17.19 -5.36
C LEU A 87 3.37 16.95 -4.32
N LEU A 88 4.56 16.52 -4.74
CA LEU A 88 5.68 16.26 -3.83
C LEU A 88 6.13 17.53 -3.10
N GLU A 89 6.27 18.66 -3.82
CA GLU A 89 6.59 19.96 -3.22
C GLU A 89 5.56 20.34 -2.15
N HIS A 90 4.27 20.19 -2.45
CA HIS A 90 3.17 20.47 -1.51
C HIS A 90 3.09 19.50 -0.33
N TRP A 91 3.46 18.23 -0.51
CA TRP A 91 3.43 17.24 0.56
C TRP A 91 4.60 17.40 1.53
N HIS A 92 5.75 17.89 1.06
CA HIS A 92 6.91 18.24 1.89
C HIS A 92 6.84 19.63 2.53
N ASP A 93 5.97 20.51 2.03
CA ASP A 93 5.73 21.82 2.65
C ASP A 93 5.10 21.67 4.06
N SER A 94 5.86 22.07 5.08
CA SER A 94 5.41 22.04 6.48
C SER A 94 4.36 23.09 6.81
N ASP A 95 4.27 24.17 6.01
CA ASP A 95 3.34 25.27 6.23
C ASP A 95 1.99 25.01 5.55
N ALA A 96 1.93 24.04 4.64
CA ALA A 96 0.72 23.66 3.90
C ALA A 96 -0.40 23.05 4.77
N ARG A 97 -0.08 22.61 6.01
CA ARG A 97 -1.02 21.93 6.91
C ARG A 97 -0.59 22.02 8.37
N GLN A 98 -1.54 21.84 9.29
CA GLN A 98 -1.27 21.91 10.74
C GLN A 98 -0.24 20.88 11.22
N TYR A 99 -0.31 19.65 10.71
CA TYR A 99 0.62 18.58 11.04
C TYR A 99 1.26 18.04 9.77
N PRO A 100 2.59 18.04 9.65
CA PRO A 100 3.29 17.44 8.52
C PRO A 100 2.96 15.96 8.36
N PHE A 101 3.17 15.41 7.17
CA PHE A 101 3.07 13.96 6.99
C PHE A 101 4.16 13.25 7.76
N TYR A 102 3.85 12.05 8.23
CA TYR A 102 4.87 11.19 8.80
C TYR A 102 5.86 10.76 7.71
N PHE A 103 7.13 10.61 8.10
CA PHE A 103 8.17 10.15 7.20
C PHE A 103 7.78 8.83 6.50
N CYS A 104 7.19 7.89 7.24
CA CYS A 104 6.75 6.61 6.66
C CYS A 104 5.61 6.74 5.64
N GLN A 105 4.81 7.82 5.67
CA GLN A 105 3.77 8.08 4.69
C GLN A 105 4.40 8.62 3.40
N LEU A 106 5.30 9.60 3.54
CA LEU A 106 6.06 10.18 2.42
C LEU A 106 6.92 9.12 1.73
N GLU A 107 7.69 8.34 2.49
CA GLU A 107 8.48 7.25 1.95
C GLU A 107 7.62 6.22 1.19
N ALA A 108 6.45 5.86 1.73
CA ALA A 108 5.57 4.89 1.09
C ALA A 108 5.05 5.41 -0.26
N ILE A 109 4.57 6.66 -0.33
CA ILE A 109 4.06 7.20 -1.59
C ILE A 109 5.19 7.47 -2.58
N GLU A 110 6.33 8.00 -2.13
CA GLU A 110 7.49 8.25 -2.99
C GLU A 110 8.06 6.97 -3.59
N THR A 111 8.07 5.87 -2.83
CA THR A 111 8.48 4.57 -3.36
C THR A 111 7.57 4.09 -4.48
N LEU A 112 6.24 4.31 -4.36
CA LEU A 112 5.28 3.97 -5.41
C LEU A 112 5.45 4.87 -6.65
N ILE A 113 5.67 6.17 -6.44
CA ILE A 113 5.94 7.12 -7.53
C ILE A 113 7.24 6.75 -8.23
N TRP A 114 8.31 6.46 -7.48
CA TRP A 114 9.59 6.02 -8.02
C TRP A 114 9.43 4.78 -8.90
N TRP A 115 8.66 3.78 -8.43
CA TRP A 115 8.45 2.56 -9.21
C TRP A 115 7.82 2.84 -10.57
N VAL A 116 6.81 3.71 -10.61
CA VAL A 116 6.05 4.02 -11.84
C VAL A 116 6.78 5.02 -12.73
N GLU A 117 7.24 6.14 -12.18
CA GLU A 117 7.71 7.30 -12.95
C GLU A 117 9.24 7.44 -13.06
N ALA A 118 10.03 6.83 -12.18
CA ALA A 118 11.47 6.99 -12.27
C ALA A 118 12.02 6.40 -13.57
N LEU A 119 13.05 7.03 -14.10
CA LEU A 119 13.75 6.56 -15.30
C LEU A 119 14.31 5.14 -15.05
N PRO A 120 14.41 4.28 -16.09
CA PRO A 120 14.87 2.90 -15.95
C PRO A 120 16.19 2.72 -15.19
N ASP A 121 17.13 3.66 -15.35
CA ASP A 121 18.45 3.61 -14.70
C ASP A 121 18.34 3.65 -13.16
N TYR A 122 17.35 4.37 -12.62
CA TYR A 122 17.10 4.41 -11.18
C TYR A 122 16.53 3.10 -10.64
N LYS A 123 15.94 2.26 -11.51
CA LYS A 123 15.37 0.95 -11.18
C LYS A 123 16.29 -0.21 -11.57
N GLN A 124 17.48 0.06 -12.12
CA GLN A 124 18.38 -0.96 -12.63
C GLN A 124 18.76 -1.98 -11.54
N GLY A 125 18.53 -3.26 -11.82
CA GLY A 125 18.80 -4.36 -10.89
C GLY A 125 17.72 -4.60 -9.85
N ILE A 126 16.64 -3.81 -9.83
CA ILE A 126 15.46 -4.07 -9.02
C ILE A 126 14.48 -4.88 -9.84
N ALA A 127 14.23 -6.12 -9.42
CA ALA A 127 13.19 -6.98 -9.95
C ALA A 127 12.20 -7.30 -8.83
N ILE A 128 10.95 -6.87 -8.99
CA ILE A 128 9.86 -7.24 -8.09
C ILE A 128 9.23 -8.51 -8.64
N GLU A 129 9.35 -9.61 -7.89
CA GLU A 129 8.75 -10.88 -8.29
C GLU A 129 7.22 -10.76 -8.30
N GLY A 130 6.64 -11.09 -9.45
CA GLY A 130 5.20 -11.22 -9.59
C GLY A 130 4.71 -12.55 -9.00
N ASP A 131 3.39 -12.67 -8.82
CA ASP A 131 2.75 -13.91 -8.37
C ASP A 131 2.38 -14.85 -9.54
N GLY A 132 2.93 -14.63 -10.74
CA GLY A 132 2.56 -15.32 -11.98
C GLY A 132 1.19 -14.90 -12.56
N GLY A 133 0.55 -13.88 -11.99
CA GLY A 133 -0.69 -13.31 -12.51
C GLY A 133 -0.48 -12.36 -13.69
N ALA A 134 -1.57 -12.04 -14.38
CA ALA A 134 -1.56 -11.15 -15.55
C ALA A 134 -1.31 -9.66 -15.23
N TRP A 135 -1.27 -9.29 -13.95
CA TRP A 135 -1.10 -7.89 -13.52
C TRP A 135 -0.07 -7.80 -12.40
N GLU A 136 0.70 -6.71 -12.45
CA GLU A 136 1.65 -6.34 -11.41
C GLU A 136 0.93 -6.10 -10.08
N ARG A 137 1.55 -6.55 -8.99
CA ARG A 137 1.07 -6.36 -7.63
C ARG A 137 2.20 -5.82 -6.79
N LEU A 138 1.99 -4.64 -6.24
CA LEU A 138 2.92 -3.99 -5.34
C LEU A 138 2.34 -4.01 -3.94
N CYS A 139 3.18 -4.28 -2.94
CA CYS A 139 2.79 -4.33 -1.54
C CYS A 139 3.57 -3.28 -0.76
N SER A 140 2.85 -2.33 -0.16
CA SER A 140 3.39 -1.43 0.85
C SER A 140 2.94 -1.89 2.23
N LYS A 141 3.88 -2.43 3.02
CA LYS A 141 3.61 -2.88 4.38
C LYS A 141 3.87 -1.74 5.35
N MET A 142 2.81 -1.29 6.01
CA MET A 142 2.87 -0.22 7.00
C MET A 142 2.29 -0.70 8.34
N ALA A 143 2.83 -0.19 9.45
CA ALA A 143 2.33 -0.53 10.78
C ALA A 143 0.95 0.09 11.05
N THR A 144 0.12 -0.57 11.85
CA THR A 144 -1.18 -0.02 12.27
C THR A 144 -0.99 1.33 12.97
N GLY A 145 -1.84 2.31 12.65
CA GLY A 145 -1.75 3.66 13.22
C GLY A 145 -0.79 4.61 12.50
N THR A 146 0.00 4.14 11.52
CA THR A 146 0.89 5.01 10.71
C THR A 146 0.18 5.82 9.62
N GLY A 147 -1.13 5.64 9.45
CA GLY A 147 -1.92 6.37 8.44
C GLY A 147 -1.94 5.72 7.06
N LYS A 148 -2.16 4.40 6.97
CA LYS A 148 -2.35 3.67 5.69
C LYS A 148 -3.37 4.35 4.79
N THR A 149 -4.52 4.74 5.35
CA THR A 149 -5.60 5.42 4.61
C THR A 149 -5.16 6.78 4.07
N THR A 150 -4.29 7.51 4.77
CA THR A 150 -3.70 8.76 4.26
C THR A 150 -2.85 8.47 3.02
N VAL A 151 -1.99 7.45 3.05
CA VAL A 151 -1.20 7.04 1.88
C VAL A 151 -2.10 6.58 0.72
N MET A 152 -3.20 5.89 1.00
CA MET A 152 -4.19 5.55 -0.04
C MET A 152 -4.77 6.80 -0.69
N ALA A 153 -5.12 7.83 0.10
CA ALA A 153 -5.62 9.10 -0.43
C ALA A 153 -4.56 9.85 -1.26
N MET A 154 -3.27 9.81 -0.84
CA MET A 154 -2.15 10.36 -1.60
C MET A 154 -1.96 9.62 -2.93
N LEU A 155 -1.99 8.29 -2.91
CA LEU A 155 -1.93 7.42 -4.08
C LEU A 155 -3.05 7.74 -5.08
N ILE A 156 -4.31 7.84 -4.60
CA ILE A 156 -5.45 8.19 -5.43
C ILE A 156 -5.28 9.59 -6.02
N THR A 157 -4.86 10.57 -5.20
CA THR A 157 -4.62 11.95 -5.65
C THR A 157 -3.60 11.99 -6.79
N TRP A 158 -2.45 11.34 -6.60
CA TRP A 158 -1.40 11.25 -7.60
C TRP A 158 -1.86 10.55 -8.89
N GLN A 159 -2.53 9.41 -8.77
CA GLN A 159 -2.99 8.60 -9.89
C GLN A 159 -4.06 9.31 -10.72
N VAL A 160 -5.09 9.85 -10.08
CA VAL A 160 -6.20 10.52 -10.75
C VAL A 160 -5.73 11.79 -11.44
N LEU A 161 -4.98 12.65 -10.75
CA LEU A 161 -4.57 13.93 -11.33
C LEU A 161 -3.62 13.73 -12.52
N ASN A 162 -2.72 12.76 -12.45
CA ASN A 162 -1.88 12.41 -13.58
C ASN A 162 -2.66 11.76 -14.73
N ALA A 163 -3.63 10.89 -14.45
CA ALA A 163 -4.47 10.29 -15.49
C ALA A 163 -5.26 11.36 -16.27
N LEU A 164 -5.77 12.37 -15.57
CA LEU A 164 -6.50 13.48 -16.18
C LEU A 164 -5.59 14.45 -16.94
N ALA A 165 -4.38 14.72 -16.41
CA ALA A 165 -3.43 15.63 -17.06
C ALA A 165 -2.70 14.99 -18.25
N PHE A 166 -2.46 13.68 -18.21
CA PHE A 166 -1.71 12.94 -19.22
C PHE A 166 -2.47 11.71 -19.73
N PRO A 167 -3.60 11.86 -20.46
CA PRO A 167 -4.44 10.73 -20.89
C PRO A 167 -3.73 9.68 -21.77
N LYS A 168 -2.62 10.06 -22.42
CA LYS A 168 -1.80 9.13 -23.22
C LYS A 168 -1.00 8.14 -22.36
N ARG A 169 -0.78 8.41 -21.07
CA ARG A 169 -0.07 7.54 -20.10
C ARG A 169 -1.03 6.63 -19.31
N HIS A 170 -2.09 6.16 -19.96
CA HIS A 170 -3.15 5.31 -19.37
C HIS A 170 -2.68 3.93 -18.87
N LYS A 171 -1.44 3.52 -19.17
CA LYS A 171 -0.82 2.31 -18.61
C LYS A 171 -0.19 2.55 -17.23
N GLU A 172 0.07 3.81 -16.89
CA GLU A 172 0.80 4.22 -15.69
C GLU A 172 -0.13 4.86 -14.65
N PHE A 173 -1.18 5.54 -15.14
CA PHE A 173 -2.11 6.28 -14.30
C PHE A 173 -3.57 5.90 -14.53
N SER A 174 -4.35 5.93 -13.46
CA SER A 174 -5.79 5.64 -13.50
C SER A 174 -6.64 6.68 -12.76
N SER A 175 -7.79 7.01 -13.34
CA SER A 175 -8.88 7.73 -12.68
C SER A 175 -10.04 6.82 -12.25
N ASN A 176 -9.87 5.48 -12.37
CA ASN A 176 -10.87 4.46 -12.08
C ASN A 176 -10.36 3.59 -10.91
N ILE A 177 -10.87 3.84 -9.71
CA ILE A 177 -10.32 3.32 -8.46
C ILE A 177 -11.26 2.26 -7.88
N LEU A 178 -10.74 1.06 -7.65
CA LEU A 178 -11.43 0.01 -6.90
C LEU A 178 -10.70 -0.21 -5.57
N ILE A 179 -11.42 -0.09 -4.46
CA ILE A 179 -10.88 -0.32 -3.12
C ILE A 179 -11.57 -1.54 -2.52
N ILE A 180 -10.80 -2.52 -2.08
CA ILE A 180 -11.30 -3.74 -1.45
C ILE A 180 -10.90 -3.75 0.03
N ALA A 181 -11.89 -3.79 0.90
CA ALA A 181 -11.75 -3.86 2.35
C ALA A 181 -11.96 -5.30 2.86
N PRO A 182 -11.37 -5.68 4.02
CA PRO A 182 -11.55 -7.01 4.64
C PRO A 182 -13.00 -7.29 5.04
N GLY A 183 -13.76 -6.26 5.44
CA GLY A 183 -15.13 -6.40 5.93
C GLY A 183 -15.88 -5.07 5.98
N LEU A 184 -17.14 -5.09 6.45
CA LEU A 184 -18.02 -3.92 6.45
C LEU A 184 -17.50 -2.77 7.32
N THR A 185 -17.00 -3.05 8.52
CA THR A 185 -16.47 -2.00 9.41
C THR A 185 -15.29 -1.24 8.77
N VAL A 186 -14.41 -1.94 8.05
CA VAL A 186 -13.29 -1.27 7.37
C VAL A 186 -13.80 -0.52 6.13
N LYS A 187 -14.73 -1.11 5.37
CA LYS A 187 -15.41 -0.44 4.24
C LYS A 187 -16.07 0.87 4.65
N GLU A 188 -16.74 0.91 5.81
CA GLU A 188 -17.36 2.12 6.37
C GLU A 188 -16.31 3.18 6.71
N ARG A 189 -15.20 2.81 7.37
CA ARG A 189 -14.11 3.74 7.68
C ARG A 189 -13.41 4.28 6.43
N LEU A 190 -13.33 3.49 5.37
CA LEU A 190 -12.72 3.91 4.10
C LEU A 190 -13.62 4.87 3.29
N GLN A 191 -14.86 5.17 3.72
CA GLN A 191 -15.71 6.15 3.04
C GLN A 191 -15.10 7.56 3.01
N VAL A 192 -14.14 7.86 3.89
CA VAL A 192 -13.33 9.10 3.83
C VAL A 192 -12.51 9.23 2.53
N LEU A 193 -12.37 8.16 1.75
CA LEU A 193 -11.74 8.18 0.42
C LEU A 193 -12.73 8.56 -0.70
N GLN A 194 -14.02 8.72 -0.39
CA GLN A 194 -15.00 9.28 -1.32
C GLN A 194 -14.77 10.78 -1.46
N PRO A 195 -14.64 11.33 -2.68
CA PRO A 195 -14.27 12.74 -2.89
C PRO A 195 -15.39 13.70 -2.51
N GLY A 196 -16.63 13.21 -2.46
CA GLY A 196 -17.82 13.93 -2.02
C GLY A 196 -18.22 13.69 -0.56
N ALA A 197 -17.46 12.91 0.21
CA ALA A 197 -17.71 12.77 1.65
C ALA A 197 -17.36 14.09 2.37
N THR A 198 -18.12 14.42 3.43
CA THR A 198 -17.94 15.67 4.17
C THR A 198 -16.61 15.75 4.91
N ASP A 199 -16.10 14.62 5.37
CA ASP A 199 -14.86 14.43 6.12
C ASP A 199 -13.78 13.73 5.27
N ASN A 200 -13.83 13.95 3.96
CA ASN A 200 -12.91 13.28 3.05
C ASN A 200 -11.43 13.65 3.33
N TYR A 201 -10.55 12.69 3.11
CA TYR A 201 -9.13 12.84 3.41
C TYR A 201 -8.40 13.78 2.45
N TYR A 202 -8.96 14.08 1.28
CA TYR A 202 -8.37 15.03 0.34
C TYR A 202 -8.39 16.45 0.92
N ASP A 203 -9.47 16.82 1.60
CA ASP A 203 -9.62 18.10 2.28
C ASP A 203 -9.00 18.07 3.68
N ALA A 204 -9.26 17.03 4.47
CA ALA A 204 -8.76 16.94 5.85
C ALA A 204 -7.23 16.99 5.95
N PHE A 205 -6.52 16.43 4.96
CA PHE A 205 -5.05 16.48 4.89
C PHE A 205 -4.52 17.51 3.89
N SER A 206 -5.40 18.30 3.26
CA SER A 206 -5.04 19.28 2.23
C SER A 206 -4.10 18.67 1.19
N LEU A 207 -4.53 17.60 0.52
CA LEU A 207 -3.66 16.80 -0.37
C LEU A 207 -3.34 17.48 -1.70
N CYS A 208 -4.19 18.40 -2.15
CA CYS A 208 -4.04 19.09 -3.41
C CYS A 208 -3.37 20.46 -3.21
N PRO A 209 -2.38 20.83 -4.04
CA PRO A 209 -1.68 22.12 -3.95
C PRO A 209 -2.59 23.34 -4.15
N ASN A 210 -3.71 23.18 -4.84
CA ASN A 210 -4.66 24.26 -5.09
C ASN A 210 -6.08 23.72 -5.33
N ALA A 211 -7.05 24.64 -5.23
CA ALA A 211 -8.47 24.34 -5.43
C ALA A 211 -8.80 23.79 -6.82
N SER A 212 -8.05 24.17 -7.86
CA SER A 212 -8.28 23.67 -9.23
C SER A 212 -7.97 22.18 -9.33
N LEU A 213 -6.81 21.75 -8.81
CA LEU A 213 -6.45 20.33 -8.74
C LEU A 213 -7.43 19.56 -7.85
N ARG A 214 -7.82 20.14 -6.69
CA ARG A 214 -8.82 19.53 -5.82
C ARG A 214 -10.17 19.31 -6.52
N HIS A 215 -10.61 20.27 -7.34
CA HIS A 215 -11.83 20.14 -8.12
C HIS A 215 -11.70 19.07 -9.22
N LYS A 216 -10.54 19.00 -9.91
CA LYS A 216 -10.28 17.94 -10.90
C LYS A 216 -10.37 16.53 -10.31
N LEU A 217 -9.94 16.37 -9.05
CA LEU A 217 -9.99 15.08 -8.35
C LEU A 217 -11.41 14.49 -8.27
N ASN A 218 -12.46 15.33 -8.28
CA ASN A 218 -13.86 14.88 -8.27
C ASN A 218 -14.27 14.13 -9.55
N GLN A 219 -13.46 14.13 -10.60
CA GLN A 219 -13.75 13.42 -11.86
C GLN A 219 -13.41 11.92 -11.80
N MET A 220 -12.85 11.43 -10.68
CA MET A 220 -12.58 10.01 -10.54
C MET A 220 -13.86 9.19 -10.39
N GLU A 221 -13.81 7.95 -10.88
CA GLU A 221 -14.79 6.93 -10.52
C GLU A 221 -14.18 6.05 -9.43
N VAL A 222 -14.75 6.07 -8.22
CA VAL A 222 -14.27 5.26 -7.10
C VAL A 222 -15.37 4.31 -6.63
N LEU A 223 -15.00 3.04 -6.43
CA LEU A 223 -15.85 2.03 -5.83
C LEU A 223 -15.13 1.42 -4.63
N ILE A 224 -15.78 1.45 -3.47
CA ILE A 224 -15.27 0.84 -2.24
C ILE A 224 -16.15 -0.37 -1.92
N GLU A 225 -15.56 -1.55 -1.98
CA GLU A 225 -16.23 -2.83 -1.71
C GLU A 225 -15.47 -3.65 -0.68
N ASN A 226 -16.03 -4.78 -0.28
CA ASN A 226 -15.36 -5.75 0.56
C ASN A 226 -15.27 -7.13 -0.13
N TRP A 227 -14.48 -8.03 0.44
CA TRP A 227 -14.31 -9.38 -0.12
C TRP A 227 -15.61 -10.18 -0.26
N HIS A 228 -16.57 -9.99 0.63
CA HIS A 228 -17.84 -10.71 0.59
C HIS A 228 -18.64 -10.34 -0.66
N SER A 229 -18.55 -9.09 -1.11
CA SER A 229 -19.17 -8.63 -2.36
C SER A 229 -18.60 -9.35 -3.60
N LEU A 230 -17.36 -9.84 -3.54
CA LEU A 230 -16.68 -10.56 -4.62
C LEU A 230 -17.09 -12.04 -4.72
N MET A 231 -17.90 -12.55 -3.79
CA MET A 231 -18.37 -13.93 -3.87
C MET A 231 -19.45 -14.07 -4.97
N PRO A 232 -19.41 -15.12 -5.81
CA PRO A 232 -20.49 -15.42 -6.74
C PRO A 232 -21.83 -15.60 -6.02
N LEU A 233 -22.93 -15.19 -6.65
CA LEU A 233 -24.25 -15.41 -6.08
C LEU A 233 -24.58 -16.91 -6.06
N LYS A 234 -25.25 -17.36 -5.00
CA LYS A 234 -25.82 -18.71 -4.94
C LYS A 234 -26.96 -18.83 -5.95
N GLU A 235 -27.05 -19.95 -6.63
CA GLU A 235 -28.19 -20.24 -7.50
C GLU A 235 -29.50 -20.28 -6.68
N PRO A 236 -30.54 -19.53 -7.08
CA PRO A 236 -31.81 -19.54 -6.37
C PRO A 236 -32.51 -20.89 -6.53
N LYS A 237 -32.71 -21.62 -5.43
CA LYS A 237 -33.35 -22.95 -5.41
C LYS A 237 -34.84 -22.94 -5.81
N ARG A 238 -35.51 -21.78 -5.75
CA ARG A 238 -36.91 -21.59 -6.13
C ARG A 238 -37.08 -20.23 -6.79
N SER A 239 -37.13 -20.20 -8.12
CA SER A 239 -37.52 -19.02 -8.88
C SER A 239 -38.46 -19.41 -10.03
N VAL A 240 -39.50 -18.61 -10.23
CA VAL A 240 -40.45 -18.76 -11.37
C VAL A 240 -39.72 -18.55 -12.70
N GLN A 241 -38.63 -17.78 -12.68
CA GLN A 241 -37.72 -17.56 -13.80
C GLN A 241 -36.37 -18.22 -13.48
N LYS A 242 -36.03 -19.31 -14.18
CA LYS A 242 -34.74 -20.02 -14.01
C LYS A 242 -33.60 -19.19 -14.60
N LYS A 243 -33.11 -18.20 -13.85
CA LYS A 243 -31.81 -17.59 -14.13
C LYS A 243 -30.76 -18.59 -13.65
N GLY A 244 -29.96 -19.14 -14.57
CA GLY A 244 -28.89 -20.09 -14.25
C GLY A 244 -27.75 -19.45 -13.45
N ALA A 245 -26.62 -20.17 -13.32
CA ALA A 245 -25.41 -19.66 -12.70
C ALA A 245 -25.05 -18.25 -13.19
N GLU A 246 -24.58 -17.41 -12.27
CA GLU A 246 -24.06 -16.08 -12.62
C GLU A 246 -22.86 -16.25 -13.57
N ASN A 247 -23.00 -15.71 -14.79
CA ASN A 247 -21.89 -15.71 -15.75
C ASN A 247 -20.91 -14.56 -15.47
N ASP A 248 -19.73 -14.61 -16.08
CA ASP A 248 -18.64 -13.67 -15.83
C ASP A 248 -19.03 -12.20 -16.09
N GLU A 249 -19.85 -11.95 -17.12
CA GLU A 249 -20.35 -10.60 -17.42
C GLU A 249 -21.31 -10.07 -16.35
N ALA A 250 -22.23 -10.92 -15.89
CA ALA A 250 -23.17 -10.58 -14.82
C ALA A 250 -22.44 -10.36 -13.50
N PHE A 251 -21.49 -11.24 -13.17
CA PHE A 251 -20.60 -11.10 -12.01
C PHE A 251 -19.85 -9.77 -12.04
N THR A 252 -19.17 -9.49 -13.16
CA THR A 252 -18.38 -8.26 -13.33
C THR A 252 -19.25 -7.01 -13.20
N ARG A 253 -20.43 -6.99 -13.84
CA ARG A 253 -21.37 -5.86 -13.76
C ARG A 253 -21.91 -5.64 -12.35
N ARG A 254 -22.20 -6.72 -11.63
CA ARG A 254 -22.69 -6.64 -10.23
C ARG A 254 -21.59 -6.13 -9.30
N VAL A 255 -20.40 -6.68 -9.41
CA VAL A 255 -19.28 -6.39 -8.49
C VAL A 255 -18.68 -5.01 -8.75
N LEU A 256 -18.49 -4.64 -10.02
CA LEU A 256 -17.80 -3.39 -10.39
C LEU A 256 -18.76 -2.24 -10.67
N GLY A 257 -20.06 -2.49 -10.84
CA GLY A 257 -21.05 -1.44 -11.12
C GLY A 257 -20.63 -0.54 -12.28
N LYS A 258 -20.46 0.76 -12.01
CA LYS A 258 -19.99 1.76 -13.00
C LYS A 258 -18.60 1.47 -13.54
N LEU A 259 -17.74 0.80 -12.77
CA LEU A 259 -16.38 0.45 -13.18
C LEU A 259 -16.35 -0.72 -14.17
N ALA A 260 -17.44 -1.47 -14.34
CA ALA A 260 -17.48 -2.65 -15.22
C ALA A 260 -17.19 -2.32 -16.70
N SER A 261 -17.47 -1.10 -17.15
CA SER A 261 -17.18 -0.63 -18.51
C SER A 261 -15.86 0.14 -18.63
N LYS A 262 -15.15 0.33 -17.51
CA LYS A 262 -13.89 1.08 -17.46
C LYS A 262 -12.70 0.14 -17.68
N ARG A 263 -11.60 0.72 -18.17
CA ARG A 263 -10.31 0.03 -18.33
C ARG A 263 -9.25 0.70 -17.46
N GLY A 264 -8.16 -0.02 -17.24
CA GLY A 264 -7.02 0.47 -16.46
C GLY A 264 -7.42 0.83 -15.04
N LEU A 265 -8.00 -0.11 -14.30
CA LEU A 265 -8.41 0.13 -12.91
C LEU A 265 -7.17 0.12 -12.00
N LEU A 266 -7.09 1.06 -11.07
CA LEU A 266 -6.21 0.93 -9.91
C LEU A 266 -6.97 0.17 -8.83
N VAL A 267 -6.44 -1.00 -8.43
CA VAL A 267 -7.03 -1.82 -7.37
C VAL A 267 -6.21 -1.66 -6.10
N ILE A 268 -6.84 -1.13 -5.05
CA ILE A 268 -6.24 -0.98 -3.72
C ILE A 268 -6.88 -2.00 -2.80
N ASN A 269 -6.05 -2.84 -2.19
CA ASN A 269 -6.51 -3.90 -1.29
C ASN A 269 -6.01 -3.59 0.13
N ASP A 270 -6.93 -3.21 1.01
CA ASP A 270 -6.63 -3.03 2.42
C ASP A 270 -6.67 -4.39 3.13
N GLU A 271 -5.65 -4.66 3.94
CA GLU A 271 -5.41 -5.96 4.56
C GLU A 271 -5.27 -7.13 3.55
N ALA A 272 -4.43 -6.93 2.53
CA ALA A 272 -4.14 -7.92 1.48
C ALA A 272 -3.59 -9.26 2.00
N HIS A 273 -3.18 -9.36 3.28
CA HIS A 273 -2.84 -10.62 3.92
C HIS A 273 -4.05 -11.55 4.13
N HIS A 274 -5.26 -11.16 3.73
CA HIS A 274 -6.40 -12.06 3.59
C HIS A 274 -6.59 -12.61 2.16
N ALA A 275 -5.79 -12.14 1.19
CA ALA A 275 -5.97 -12.39 -0.24
C ALA A 275 -5.05 -13.50 -0.78
N TYR A 276 -5.19 -14.73 -0.26
CA TYR A 276 -4.36 -15.85 -0.72
C TYR A 276 -4.98 -16.56 -1.92
N ARG A 277 -4.18 -16.80 -2.98
CA ARG A 277 -4.54 -17.76 -4.04
C ARG A 277 -4.54 -19.20 -3.54
N LYS A 278 -3.67 -19.49 -2.57
CA LYS A 278 -3.56 -20.79 -1.88
C LYS A 278 -3.62 -20.53 -0.37
N PRO A 279 -4.66 -20.98 0.34
CA PRO A 279 -4.73 -20.87 1.79
C PRO A 279 -3.45 -21.34 2.46
N ALA A 280 -2.87 -20.54 3.36
CA ALA A 280 -1.65 -20.90 4.10
C ALA A 280 -1.83 -22.17 4.98
N GLU A 281 -3.08 -22.54 5.28
CA GLU A 281 -3.44 -23.70 6.09
C GLU A 281 -3.58 -25.00 5.29
N LEU A 282 -3.50 -24.97 3.96
CA LEU A 282 -3.44 -26.20 3.18
C LEU A 282 -2.10 -26.88 3.44
N LYS A 283 -2.12 -27.96 4.24
CA LYS A 283 -1.02 -28.91 4.34
C LYS A 283 -0.82 -29.57 2.97
N ILE A 284 -0.01 -28.94 2.13
CA ILE A 284 0.42 -29.51 0.87
C ILE A 284 1.46 -30.60 1.18
N SER A 285 1.36 -31.75 0.51
CA SER A 285 2.34 -32.83 0.69
C SER A 285 3.73 -32.39 0.20
N LYS A 286 4.82 -32.98 0.74
CA LYS A 286 6.20 -32.67 0.29
C LYS A 286 6.39 -32.84 -1.22
N ALA A 287 5.67 -33.78 -1.85
CA ALA A 287 5.70 -34.00 -3.29
C ALA A 287 5.09 -32.80 -4.04
N GLN A 288 3.96 -32.27 -3.55
CA GLN A 288 3.30 -31.11 -4.13
C GLN A 288 4.02 -29.79 -3.84
N ALA A 289 4.78 -29.70 -2.74
CA ALA A 289 5.65 -28.56 -2.47
C ALA A 289 6.82 -28.51 -3.47
N ALA A 290 7.49 -29.65 -3.69
CA ALA A 290 8.58 -29.78 -4.67
C ALA A 290 8.12 -29.52 -6.11
N GLU A 291 6.93 -29.98 -6.49
CA GLU A 291 6.32 -29.72 -7.81
C GLU A 291 5.91 -28.25 -8.00
N GLN A 292 5.79 -27.50 -6.90
CA GLN A 292 5.36 -26.09 -6.86
C GLN A 292 6.49 -25.13 -6.48
N GLY A 293 7.74 -25.61 -6.38
CA GLY A 293 8.91 -24.79 -6.07
C GLY A 293 8.94 -24.22 -4.65
N ILE A 294 8.30 -24.90 -3.69
CA ILE A 294 8.30 -24.57 -2.26
C ILE A 294 9.11 -25.60 -1.48
#